data_AF-A0A1H5RR42-F1
#
_entry.id   AF-A0A1H5RR42-F1
#
_cell.length_a   1.000
_cell.length_b   1.000
_cell.length_c   1.000
_cell.angle_alpha   90.00
_cell.angle_beta   90.00
_cell.angle_gamma   90.00
#
_symmetry.space_group_name_H-M   'P 1'
#
loop_
_entity.id
_entity.type
_entity.pdbx_description
1 polymer ?
#
loop_
_entity_poly.entity_id
_entity_poly.type
_entity_poly.pdbx_seq_one_letter_code
_entity_poly.pdbx_strand_id
1 'polypeptide(L)'
;MKTNIYNKVKGLVKASPFYLLPLFTACSPESFDGADPNGIPSVNGVDFNITVDQETNQMIATYTPQAGTYPVWILNGNSYSTLQEVGYQNPEAGTYTIDLKLGNRNGFSQGVVSKTFTFNDTKVDYSADFRKITGKEWRIANKEVAHMGCGPAGTDGAGWWSAQPDDKKDFGVYDDRITFTADTRKGGTYTYSAGEDGKTYVNTGTTKWGSEAADFDATIGDQTSTWSFEVYDWEDADGNITKQTYIQLADNTAFPYISSDAQYENPKFRIESLTAKKMVLVYDAPDRSIAWRFILINGENESENDKPKDVMDWDYASSANLWKAVDEGTVASEMGYYFADDSWSPISYAEATHKGDAYELTLPEGLGGSQWQGQYHIDTKLTASASKTYNFYLVMESDQDLPGVTFKLTDAGDSNFFIEERNDVEGGTPFILKREGLTLKEGADASAIRLFFDFGGSPAGAHIKISNIYFEEAVSMNYDDADNLWKSVDEGSVKSKFGYWFADDSWTQIPNDECKHIGDTYEIKLPEGIGSSQWQGQFHIDTELTASAAKQYNFKMVVEADNDCPGVTIKLTDAGDTNFFCEERHDIKADEPFTFTLKNATLKEGADASAIRLFFDFGGSPAGTNVKISKIIFKEAK
;
A
#
# COMPACT_ATOMS: atom_id res chain seq x y z
N MET A 1 10.69 -2.80 -11.10
CA MET A 1 11.21 -3.61 -12.24
C MET A 1 11.39 -2.73 -13.46
N LYS A 2 12.63 -2.48 -13.88
CA LYS A 2 12.99 -1.98 -15.22
C LYS A 2 13.90 -3.04 -15.85
N THR A 3 13.36 -3.82 -16.77
CA THR A 3 14.09 -4.93 -17.40
C THR A 3 14.99 -4.38 -18.50
N ASN A 4 16.27 -4.19 -18.17
CA ASN A 4 17.35 -3.96 -19.12
C ASN A 4 17.76 -5.29 -19.74
N ILE A 5 17.48 -5.50 -21.03
CA ILE A 5 18.00 -6.63 -21.81
C ILE A 5 19.12 -6.09 -22.70
N TYR A 6 20.37 -6.22 -22.28
CA TYR A 6 21.54 -6.35 -23.18
C TYR A 6 22.75 -6.83 -22.36
N ASN A 7 23.23 -8.05 -22.65
CA ASN A 7 24.64 -8.47 -22.74
C ASN A 7 24.85 -9.97 -22.44
N LYS A 8 25.08 -10.75 -23.49
CA LYS A 8 25.88 -11.98 -23.55
C LYS A 8 26.66 -11.81 -24.87
N VAL A 9 27.99 -11.90 -24.99
CA VAL A 9 28.94 -12.89 -24.48
C VAL A 9 30.36 -12.28 -24.55
N LYS A 10 31.17 -12.42 -23.49
CA LYS A 10 32.64 -12.33 -23.58
C LYS A 10 33.28 -13.39 -22.67
N GLY A 11 33.96 -14.35 -23.28
CA GLY A 11 34.98 -15.21 -22.66
C GLY A 11 35.92 -15.67 -23.79
N LEU A 12 37.08 -15.02 -23.95
CA LEU A 12 38.41 -15.46 -23.45
C LEU A 12 38.87 -16.77 -24.08
N VAL A 13 39.89 -16.72 -24.96
CA VAL A 13 41.21 -17.37 -24.77
C VAL A 13 42.24 -16.68 -25.70
N LYS A 14 43.39 -16.27 -25.12
CA LYS A 14 44.63 -15.83 -25.81
C LYS A 14 45.51 -17.04 -26.14
N ALA A 15 46.14 -17.09 -27.32
CA ALA A 15 47.60 -17.26 -27.53
C ALA A 15 47.97 -17.51 -29.02
N SER A 16 49.03 -16.82 -29.47
CA SER A 16 49.67 -16.77 -30.80
C SER A 16 50.57 -18.00 -31.14
N PRO A 17 51.45 -17.99 -32.18
CA PRO A 17 51.35 -17.61 -33.61
C PRO A 17 51.91 -18.70 -34.57
N PHE A 18 51.68 -18.63 -35.90
CA PHE A 18 52.70 -18.72 -36.99
C PHE A 18 52.10 -18.99 -38.40
N TYR A 19 52.36 -18.04 -39.30
CA TYR A 19 52.68 -18.13 -40.73
C TYR A 19 52.34 -19.41 -41.55
N LEU A 20 51.48 -19.28 -42.57
CA LEU A 20 51.85 -19.29 -44.01
C LEU A 20 50.60 -19.05 -44.89
N LEU A 21 50.70 -18.14 -45.88
CA LEU A 21 49.66 -17.87 -46.89
C LEU A 21 49.36 -19.12 -47.76
N PRO A 22 48.10 -19.26 -48.23
CA PRO A 22 47.89 -19.37 -49.67
C PRO A 22 46.68 -18.57 -50.19
N LEU A 23 46.97 -17.76 -51.21
CA LEU A 23 46.18 -17.45 -52.41
C LEU A 23 44.65 -17.28 -52.27
N PHE A 24 44.25 -16.00 -52.23
CA PHE A 24 42.91 -15.52 -52.49
C PHE A 24 42.42 -15.91 -53.90
N THR A 25 41.40 -16.75 -54.00
CA THR A 25 40.43 -16.68 -55.10
C THR A 25 39.29 -15.78 -54.63
N ALA A 26 39.24 -14.56 -55.18
CA ALA A 26 38.23 -13.57 -54.89
C ALA A 26 36.81 -14.12 -55.18
N CYS A 27 35.98 -14.26 -54.15
CA CYS A 27 34.56 -14.02 -54.33
C CYS A 27 34.44 -12.56 -54.80
N SER A 28 33.81 -12.36 -55.95
CA SER A 28 33.37 -11.04 -56.40
C SER A 28 32.67 -10.33 -55.24
N PRO A 29 32.97 -9.05 -54.94
CA PRO A 29 32.25 -8.33 -53.90
C PRO A 29 30.77 -8.32 -54.28
N GLU A 30 29.91 -8.91 -53.44
CA GLU A 30 28.49 -8.59 -53.47
C GLU A 30 28.38 -7.08 -53.25
N SER A 31 27.83 -6.37 -54.22
CA SER A 31 27.56 -4.95 -54.07
C SER A 31 26.51 -4.80 -52.96
N PHE A 32 26.93 -4.31 -51.79
CA PHE A 32 26.01 -3.77 -50.82
C PHE A 32 25.48 -2.45 -51.38
N ASP A 33 24.32 -2.49 -52.02
CA ASP A 33 23.58 -1.29 -52.36
C ASP A 33 23.12 -0.64 -51.05
N GLY A 34 23.76 0.47 -50.67
CA GLY A 34 23.34 1.29 -49.53
C GLY A 34 21.94 1.89 -49.74
N ALA A 35 21.41 2.54 -48.70
CA ALA A 35 20.14 3.25 -48.81
C ALA A 35 20.19 4.30 -49.93
N ASP A 36 19.23 4.26 -50.85
CA ASP A 36 19.08 5.24 -51.93
C ASP A 36 18.11 6.35 -51.49
N PRO A 37 18.57 7.60 -51.34
CA PRO A 37 17.69 8.72 -50.99
C PRO A 37 16.51 8.92 -51.95
N ASN A 38 16.64 8.50 -53.22
CA ASN A 38 15.56 8.58 -54.21
C ASN A 38 14.56 7.41 -54.09
N GLY A 39 14.89 6.39 -53.30
CA GLY A 39 14.07 5.21 -53.07
C GLY A 39 13.18 5.29 -51.81
N ILE A 40 13.13 6.44 -51.14
CA ILE A 40 12.25 6.69 -49.98
C ILE A 40 10.78 6.65 -50.45
N PRO A 41 9.89 5.92 -49.76
CA PRO A 41 8.50 5.79 -50.18
C PRO A 41 7.73 7.12 -50.00
N SER A 42 6.76 7.36 -50.86
CA SER A 42 5.87 8.53 -50.77
C SER A 42 4.49 8.11 -50.25
N VAL A 43 3.89 8.96 -49.41
CA VAL A 43 2.48 8.80 -48.98
C VAL A 43 1.48 9.42 -49.97
N ASN A 44 1.94 9.93 -51.12
CA ASN A 44 1.04 10.49 -52.12
C ASN A 44 0.09 9.41 -52.66
N GLY A 45 -1.21 9.64 -52.57
CA GLY A 45 -2.25 8.66 -52.95
C GLY A 45 -2.47 7.55 -51.93
N VAL A 46 -1.84 7.61 -50.75
CA VAL A 46 -2.10 6.71 -49.63
C VAL A 46 -3.24 7.28 -48.79
N ASP A 47 -4.19 6.44 -48.44
CA ASP A 47 -5.23 6.73 -47.46
C ASP A 47 -5.50 5.47 -46.62
N PHE A 48 -6.15 5.63 -45.47
CA PHE A 48 -6.50 4.54 -44.58
C PHE A 48 -7.89 4.72 -43.96
N ASN A 49 -8.55 3.63 -43.64
CA ASN A 49 -9.86 3.63 -43.01
C ASN A 49 -9.74 3.47 -41.50
N ILE A 50 -10.66 4.09 -40.77
CA ILE A 50 -10.80 3.93 -39.32
C ILE A 50 -12.21 3.44 -39.03
N THR A 51 -12.30 2.38 -38.24
CA THR A 51 -13.54 1.91 -37.63
C THR A 51 -13.43 2.10 -36.12
N VAL A 52 -14.47 2.64 -35.50
CA VAL A 52 -14.53 2.81 -34.04
C VAL A 52 -15.73 2.03 -33.50
N ASP A 53 -15.45 1.09 -32.62
CA ASP A 53 -16.45 0.46 -31.76
C ASP A 53 -16.63 1.31 -30.50
N GLN A 54 -17.80 1.96 -30.40
CA GLN A 54 -18.18 2.81 -29.28
C GLN A 54 -18.64 2.01 -28.06
N GLU A 55 -18.95 0.71 -28.19
CA GLU A 55 -19.32 -0.13 -27.05
C GLU A 55 -18.09 -0.49 -26.22
N THR A 56 -16.99 -0.82 -26.89
CA THR A 56 -15.73 -1.29 -26.26
C THR A 56 -14.63 -0.22 -26.18
N ASN A 57 -14.88 0.97 -26.73
CA ASN A 57 -13.87 2.00 -27.03
C ASN A 57 -12.63 1.43 -27.72
N GLN A 58 -12.86 0.68 -28.79
CA GLN A 58 -11.79 0.13 -29.64
C GLN A 58 -11.82 0.78 -31.02
N MET A 59 -10.67 1.26 -31.47
CA MET A 59 -10.44 1.74 -32.81
C MET A 59 -9.61 0.72 -33.58
N ILE A 60 -9.97 0.46 -34.83
CA ILE A 60 -9.18 -0.33 -35.78
C ILE A 60 -8.91 0.52 -37.03
N ALA A 61 -7.64 0.63 -37.41
CA ALA A 61 -7.22 1.30 -38.64
C ALA A 61 -6.58 0.31 -39.62
N THR A 62 -6.98 0.42 -40.88
CA THR A 62 -6.50 -0.42 -41.98
C THR A 62 -6.17 0.43 -43.19
N TYR A 63 -5.12 0.05 -43.92
CA TYR A 63 -4.73 0.71 -45.17
C TYR A 63 -4.51 -0.32 -46.27
N THR A 64 -4.57 0.11 -47.53
CA THR A 64 -4.22 -0.75 -48.67
C THR A 64 -2.70 -0.76 -48.85
N PRO A 65 -2.01 -1.90 -48.67
CA PRO A 65 -0.56 -1.95 -48.75
C PRO A 65 -0.02 -1.55 -50.12
N GLN A 66 0.98 -0.66 -50.12
CA GLN A 66 1.72 -0.28 -51.32
C GLN A 66 2.89 -1.26 -51.52
N ALA A 67 3.05 -1.77 -52.74
CA ALA A 67 4.07 -2.76 -53.05
C ALA A 67 5.48 -2.27 -52.66
N GLY A 68 6.23 -3.13 -51.97
CA GLY A 68 7.59 -2.81 -51.51
C GLY A 68 7.67 -1.87 -50.30
N THR A 69 6.55 -1.63 -49.61
CA THR A 69 6.49 -0.81 -48.39
C THR A 69 5.81 -1.55 -47.24
N TYR A 70 6.02 -1.08 -46.01
CA TYR A 70 5.28 -1.47 -44.82
C TYR A 70 4.78 -0.21 -44.09
N PRO A 71 3.68 -0.28 -43.31
CA PRO A 71 3.17 0.88 -42.61
C PRO A 71 4.00 1.17 -41.37
N VAL A 72 3.99 2.43 -40.95
CA VAL A 72 4.43 2.85 -39.62
C VAL A 72 3.32 3.72 -39.06
N TRP A 73 2.51 3.12 -38.21
CA TRP A 73 1.46 3.78 -37.46
C TRP A 73 2.06 4.50 -36.26
N ILE A 74 1.58 5.70 -35.97
CA ILE A 74 1.88 6.44 -34.75
C ILE A 74 0.53 6.81 -34.13
N LEU A 75 0.20 6.17 -33.01
CA LEU A 75 -1.04 6.33 -32.28
C LEU A 75 -0.82 7.35 -31.16
N ASN A 76 -1.62 8.41 -31.18
CA ASN A 76 -1.62 9.49 -30.19
C ASN A 76 -0.21 10.01 -29.86
N GLY A 77 0.69 10.07 -30.85
CA GLY A 77 2.08 10.53 -30.73
C GLY A 77 3.06 9.61 -29.99
N ASN A 78 2.58 8.57 -29.28
CA ASN A 78 3.39 7.85 -28.30
C ASN A 78 3.62 6.37 -28.61
N SER A 79 2.67 5.71 -29.31
CA SER A 79 2.73 4.27 -29.59
C SER A 79 2.91 4.02 -31.07
N TYR A 80 3.75 3.03 -31.45
CA TYR A 80 3.99 2.70 -32.86
C TYR A 80 3.68 1.25 -33.20
N SER A 81 3.28 1.01 -34.45
CA SER A 81 3.04 -0.33 -35.00
C SER A 81 3.42 -0.40 -36.46
N THR A 82 3.95 -1.55 -36.90
CA THR A 82 4.21 -1.84 -38.33
C THR A 82 3.30 -2.92 -38.90
N LEU A 83 2.25 -3.29 -38.16
CA LEU A 83 1.24 -4.25 -38.62
C LEU A 83 0.36 -3.63 -39.72
N GLN A 84 -0.15 -4.45 -40.63
CA GLN A 84 -1.02 -3.98 -41.70
C GLN A 84 -2.34 -3.40 -41.18
N GLU A 85 -2.83 -3.96 -40.07
CA GLU A 85 -3.96 -3.48 -39.28
C GLU A 85 -3.45 -3.10 -37.90
N VAL A 86 -3.94 -1.98 -37.36
CA VAL A 86 -3.59 -1.53 -36.01
C VAL A 86 -4.84 -1.28 -35.20
N GLY A 87 -4.85 -1.77 -33.96
CA GLY A 87 -5.87 -1.49 -32.97
C GLY A 87 -5.38 -0.47 -31.93
N TYR A 88 -6.30 0.34 -31.42
CA TYR A 88 -6.09 1.21 -30.27
C TYR A 88 -7.33 1.15 -29.38
N GLN A 89 -7.15 0.93 -28.08
CA GLN A 89 -8.24 0.93 -27.12
C GLN A 89 -7.93 1.96 -26.04
N ASN A 90 -8.94 2.74 -25.64
CA ASN A 90 -8.81 3.63 -24.49
C ASN A 90 -10.15 3.68 -23.73
N PRO A 91 -10.19 3.33 -22.44
CA PRO A 91 -11.42 3.46 -21.67
C PRO A 91 -11.87 4.92 -21.51
N GLU A 92 -11.05 5.93 -21.79
CA GLU A 92 -11.45 7.34 -21.74
C GLU A 92 -12.16 7.80 -23.02
N ALA A 93 -13.21 8.62 -22.86
CA ALA A 93 -13.76 9.41 -23.96
C ALA A 93 -12.74 10.46 -24.41
N GLY A 94 -12.73 10.77 -25.70
CA GLY A 94 -11.85 11.79 -26.23
C GLY A 94 -11.63 11.66 -27.72
N THR A 95 -10.98 12.67 -28.29
CA THR A 95 -10.52 12.65 -29.67
C THR A 95 -9.03 12.38 -29.71
N TYR A 96 -8.64 11.33 -30.42
CA TYR A 96 -7.27 10.85 -30.53
C TYR A 96 -6.78 10.97 -31.97
N THR A 97 -5.47 11.05 -32.14
CA THR A 97 -4.81 11.12 -33.43
C THR A 97 -4.21 9.77 -33.83
N ILE A 98 -4.19 9.51 -35.14
CA ILE A 98 -3.45 8.42 -35.74
C ILE A 98 -2.76 8.93 -37.01
N ASP A 99 -1.47 8.68 -37.07
CA ASP A 99 -0.61 9.04 -38.19
C ASP A 99 -0.11 7.77 -38.90
N LEU A 100 -0.06 7.81 -40.23
CA LEU A 100 0.52 6.78 -41.08
C LEU A 100 1.70 7.33 -41.87
N LYS A 101 2.86 6.67 -41.72
CA LYS A 101 4.01 6.79 -42.63
C LYS A 101 4.23 5.47 -43.35
N LEU A 102 4.95 5.51 -44.47
CA LEU A 102 5.41 4.30 -45.16
C LEU A 102 6.91 4.11 -44.94
N GLY A 103 7.32 2.87 -44.71
CA GLY A 103 8.73 2.46 -44.62
C GLY A 103 9.12 1.50 -45.74
N ASN A 104 10.37 1.55 -46.16
CA ASN A 104 11.02 0.51 -46.96
C ASN A 104 12.52 0.42 -46.62
N ARG A 105 13.31 -0.32 -47.42
CA ARG A 105 14.76 -0.47 -47.19
C ARG A 105 15.56 0.85 -47.21
N ASN A 106 15.02 1.90 -47.82
CA ASN A 106 15.67 3.19 -48.01
C ASN A 106 15.28 4.23 -46.95
N GLY A 107 14.29 3.93 -46.09
CA GLY A 107 13.85 4.80 -44.99
C GLY A 107 12.33 4.99 -44.92
N PHE A 108 11.91 6.03 -44.19
CA PHE A 108 10.50 6.39 -44.00
C PHE A 108 10.10 7.58 -44.86
N SER A 109 8.82 7.62 -45.25
CA SER A 109 8.23 8.73 -45.96
C SER A 109 8.42 10.04 -45.21
N GLN A 110 8.75 11.09 -45.96
CA GLN A 110 8.86 12.45 -45.41
C GLN A 110 7.48 13.05 -45.11
N GLY A 111 6.45 12.64 -45.87
CA GLY A 111 5.05 12.98 -45.60
C GLY A 111 4.41 12.01 -44.60
N VAL A 112 3.29 12.46 -44.02
CA VAL A 112 2.44 11.72 -43.08
C VAL A 112 0.98 11.88 -43.51
N VAL A 113 0.19 10.82 -43.37
CA VAL A 113 -1.28 10.89 -43.47
C VAL A 113 -1.82 10.87 -42.04
N SER A 114 -2.50 11.94 -41.62
CA SER A 114 -3.02 12.10 -40.25
C SER A 114 -4.55 12.09 -40.24
N LYS A 115 -5.15 11.32 -39.35
CA LYS A 115 -6.60 11.30 -39.09
C LYS A 115 -6.88 11.35 -37.60
N THR A 116 -8.11 11.71 -37.25
CA THR A 116 -8.63 11.69 -35.89
C THR A 116 -9.77 10.69 -35.74
N PHE A 117 -9.94 10.15 -34.55
CA PHE A 117 -11.10 9.34 -34.18
C PHE A 117 -11.53 9.68 -32.75
N THR A 118 -12.81 9.42 -32.43
CA THR A 118 -13.41 9.84 -31.16
C THR A 118 -14.04 8.65 -30.46
N PHE A 119 -13.74 8.46 -29.18
CA PHE A 119 -14.53 7.65 -28.25
C PHE A 119 -15.54 8.57 -27.55
N ASN A 120 -16.82 8.26 -27.66
CA ASN A 120 -17.90 9.14 -27.20
C ASN A 120 -18.07 9.09 -25.68
N ASP A 121 -17.86 7.92 -25.07
CA ASP A 121 -18.11 7.68 -23.64
C ASP A 121 -16.90 7.08 -22.96
N THR A 122 -16.65 7.47 -21.71
CA THR A 122 -15.69 6.80 -20.84
C THR A 122 -16.29 5.46 -20.37
N LYS A 123 -15.52 4.37 -20.51
CA LYS A 123 -15.86 3.00 -20.11
C LYS A 123 -15.22 2.57 -18.78
N VAL A 124 -14.59 3.49 -18.05
CA VAL A 124 -14.15 3.24 -16.67
C VAL A 124 -15.38 2.97 -15.80
N ASP A 125 -15.38 1.83 -15.10
CA ASP A 125 -16.43 1.46 -14.16
C ASP A 125 -16.07 1.96 -12.75
N TYR A 126 -16.71 3.05 -12.33
CA TYR A 126 -16.57 3.63 -11.00
C TYR A 126 -17.58 3.07 -9.99
N SER A 127 -18.28 1.96 -10.28
CA SER A 127 -19.35 1.47 -9.41
C SER A 127 -18.87 1.12 -8.00
N ALA A 128 -17.66 0.57 -7.86
CA ALA A 128 -17.05 0.33 -6.55
C ALA A 128 -16.74 1.64 -5.81
N ASP A 129 -16.18 2.63 -6.49
CA ASP A 129 -15.86 3.94 -5.90
C ASP A 129 -17.13 4.71 -5.52
N PHE A 130 -18.19 4.62 -6.33
CA PHE A 130 -19.49 5.20 -5.98
C PHE A 130 -20.08 4.61 -4.71
N ARG A 131 -19.98 3.29 -4.50
CA ARG A 131 -20.42 2.65 -3.25
C ARG A 131 -19.66 3.20 -2.04
N LYS A 132 -18.37 3.49 -2.20
CA LYS A 132 -17.52 4.06 -1.16
C LYS A 132 -17.87 5.51 -0.83
N ILE A 133 -18.10 6.37 -1.83
CA ILE A 133 -18.25 7.83 -1.62
C ILE A 133 -19.70 8.32 -1.45
N THR A 134 -20.67 7.72 -2.15
CA THR A 134 -22.04 8.27 -2.24
C THR A 134 -22.94 7.83 -1.09
N GLY A 135 -24.01 8.60 -0.86
CA GLY A 135 -25.00 8.33 0.20
C GLY A 135 -24.45 8.53 1.61
N LYS A 136 -23.38 9.32 1.73
CA LYS A 136 -22.60 9.55 2.95
C LYS A 136 -22.42 11.04 3.18
N GLU A 137 -22.25 11.40 4.43
CA GLU A 137 -21.95 12.77 4.84
C GLU A 137 -20.52 12.84 5.36
N TRP A 138 -19.70 13.61 4.66
CA TRP A 138 -18.26 13.68 4.90
C TRP A 138 -17.90 14.98 5.62
N ARG A 139 -16.93 14.89 6.52
CA ARG A 139 -16.35 16.02 7.25
C ARG A 139 -14.85 15.83 7.46
N ILE A 140 -14.13 16.91 7.72
CA ILE A 140 -12.71 16.84 8.06
C ILE A 140 -12.51 16.00 9.33
N ALA A 141 -11.52 15.10 9.30
CA ALA A 141 -11.23 14.13 10.34
C ALA A 141 -10.43 14.76 11.50
N ASN A 142 -11.05 15.66 12.26
CA ASN A 142 -10.38 16.51 13.24
C ASN A 142 -9.53 15.78 14.30
N LYS A 143 -9.79 14.49 14.57
CA LYS A 143 -9.02 13.69 15.53
C LYS A 143 -7.81 12.98 14.94
N GLU A 144 -7.67 12.93 13.62
CA GLU A 144 -6.51 12.30 12.98
C GLU A 144 -5.32 13.25 12.89
N VAL A 145 -4.11 12.74 13.09
CA VAL A 145 -2.88 13.51 12.78
C VAL A 145 -2.78 13.69 11.26
N ALA A 146 -2.32 14.87 10.84
CA ALA A 146 -2.19 15.28 9.44
C ALA A 146 -3.53 15.21 8.65
N HIS A 147 -4.66 15.40 9.34
CA HIS A 147 -5.97 15.52 8.69
C HIS A 147 -6.08 16.74 7.78
N MET A 148 -5.32 17.78 8.10
CA MET A 148 -4.97 18.86 7.20
C MET A 148 -3.45 18.98 7.17
N GLY A 149 -2.88 19.32 6.02
CA GLY A 149 -1.44 19.47 5.89
C GLY A 149 -1.05 20.24 4.63
N CYS A 150 0.22 20.64 4.59
CA CYS A 150 0.85 21.05 3.35
C CYS A 150 2.27 20.52 3.21
N GLY A 151 2.74 20.40 1.97
CA GLY A 151 4.07 19.91 1.65
C GLY A 151 4.49 20.21 0.21
N PRO A 152 5.66 19.71 -0.21
CA PRO A 152 6.14 19.85 -1.58
C PRO A 152 5.16 19.25 -2.60
N ALA A 153 5.06 19.84 -3.79
CA ALA A 153 4.29 19.27 -4.89
C ALA A 153 4.77 17.86 -5.27
N GLY A 154 3.85 16.99 -5.69
CA GLY A 154 4.18 15.61 -6.03
C GLY A 154 4.40 14.70 -4.81
N THR A 155 3.93 15.11 -3.63
CA THR A 155 3.95 14.31 -2.38
C THR A 155 2.53 14.09 -1.83
N ASP A 156 2.43 13.54 -0.61
CA ASP A 156 1.18 13.36 0.13
C ASP A 156 0.64 14.65 0.77
N GLY A 157 1.38 15.76 0.65
CA GLY A 157 1.00 17.07 1.15
C GLY A 157 1.11 17.22 2.67
N ALA A 158 1.94 16.44 3.37
CA ALA A 158 2.10 16.53 4.83
C ALA A 158 3.50 16.98 5.31
N GLY A 159 4.46 17.16 4.39
CA GLY A 159 5.88 17.30 4.74
C GLY A 159 6.35 18.65 5.30
N TRP A 160 5.59 19.74 5.16
CA TRP A 160 5.93 21.06 5.73
C TRP A 160 5.11 21.40 6.95
N TRP A 161 3.83 21.03 6.95
CA TRP A 161 2.94 21.17 8.10
C TRP A 161 1.94 20.02 8.12
N SER A 162 1.68 19.53 9.32
CA SER A 162 0.73 18.46 9.61
C SER A 162 -0.07 18.83 10.86
N ALA A 163 -1.38 19.01 10.70
CA ALA A 163 -2.29 19.33 11.80
C ALA A 163 -2.27 18.23 12.87
N GLN A 164 -2.11 18.62 14.13
CA GLN A 164 -2.37 17.73 15.28
C GLN A 164 -3.88 17.63 15.53
N PRO A 165 -4.36 16.66 16.33
CA PRO A 165 -5.78 16.55 16.65
C PRO A 165 -6.36 17.87 17.18
N ASP A 166 -7.50 18.27 16.62
CA ASP A 166 -8.23 19.53 16.88
C ASP A 166 -7.48 20.84 16.55
N ASP A 167 -6.37 20.79 15.81
CA ASP A 167 -5.75 22.02 15.28
C ASP A 167 -6.75 22.77 14.38
N LYS A 168 -6.95 24.06 14.65
CA LYS A 168 -7.96 24.92 13.99
C LYS A 168 -9.41 24.68 14.44
N LYS A 169 -9.65 24.06 15.61
CA LYS A 169 -10.99 23.91 16.20
C LYS A 169 -11.79 25.21 16.42
N ASP A 170 -11.09 26.35 16.48
CA ASP A 170 -11.72 27.66 16.68
C ASP A 170 -12.17 28.31 15.34
N PHE A 171 -11.99 27.60 14.21
CA PHE A 171 -12.43 28.01 12.86
C PHE A 171 -13.58 27.11 12.37
N GLY A 172 -14.33 27.57 11.37
CA GLY A 172 -15.48 26.87 10.79
C GLY A 172 -15.13 25.72 9.84
N VAL A 173 -14.13 24.90 10.17
CA VAL A 173 -13.67 23.78 9.32
C VAL A 173 -14.32 22.45 9.68
N TYR A 174 -14.72 22.26 10.93
CA TYR A 174 -15.11 20.95 11.47
C TYR A 174 -16.61 20.69 11.51
N ASP A 175 -17.44 21.73 11.48
CA ASP A 175 -18.90 21.60 11.35
C ASP A 175 -19.37 21.57 9.88
N ASP A 176 -18.50 21.96 8.94
CA ASP A 176 -18.72 21.79 7.51
C ASP A 176 -19.02 20.34 7.09
N ARG A 177 -19.95 20.19 6.14
CA ARG A 177 -20.37 18.88 5.59
C ARG A 177 -20.38 18.88 4.08
N ILE A 178 -19.94 17.77 3.49
CA ILE A 178 -20.06 17.54 2.05
C ILE A 178 -20.73 16.20 1.74
N THR A 179 -21.52 16.16 0.67
CA THR A 179 -22.11 14.91 0.18
C THR A 179 -22.01 14.79 -1.34
N PHE A 180 -22.02 13.55 -1.81
CA PHE A 180 -21.89 13.18 -3.22
C PHE A 180 -23.03 12.25 -3.63
N THR A 181 -23.63 12.51 -4.79
CA THR A 181 -24.52 11.56 -5.49
C THR A 181 -23.89 11.08 -6.79
N ALA A 182 -24.32 9.90 -7.28
CA ALA A 182 -23.89 9.35 -8.57
C ALA A 182 -25.06 9.37 -9.56
N ASP A 183 -25.29 10.55 -10.15
CA ASP A 183 -26.41 10.78 -11.08
C ASP A 183 -25.98 10.56 -12.55
N THR A 184 -24.68 10.39 -12.77
CA THR A 184 -24.03 10.11 -14.06
C THR A 184 -23.04 8.95 -13.91
N ARG A 185 -22.51 8.44 -15.03
CA ARG A 185 -21.52 7.33 -15.01
C ARG A 185 -20.18 7.67 -14.35
N LYS A 186 -19.86 8.96 -14.20
CA LYS A 186 -18.58 9.41 -13.61
C LYS A 186 -18.76 10.35 -12.43
N GLY A 187 -19.96 10.65 -11.97
CA GLY A 187 -20.17 11.62 -10.90
C GLY A 187 -21.63 12.01 -10.75
N GLY A 188 -21.91 13.19 -10.20
CA GLY A 188 -23.28 13.65 -9.98
C GLY A 188 -23.33 14.97 -9.24
N THR A 189 -24.27 15.07 -8.31
CA THR A 189 -24.47 16.27 -7.50
C THR A 189 -23.51 16.28 -6.31
N TYR A 190 -22.89 17.44 -6.08
CA TYR A 190 -22.10 17.74 -4.89
C TYR A 190 -22.87 18.75 -4.04
N THR A 191 -22.91 18.54 -2.74
CA THR A 191 -23.44 19.54 -1.80
C THR A 191 -22.38 19.87 -0.77
N TYR A 192 -22.29 21.14 -0.43
CA TYR A 192 -21.47 21.67 0.65
C TYR A 192 -22.38 22.42 1.61
N SER A 193 -22.23 22.17 2.90
CA SER A 193 -22.87 22.91 3.97
C SER A 193 -21.81 23.56 4.84
N ALA A 194 -21.98 24.84 5.13
CA ALA A 194 -21.09 25.66 5.96
C ALA A 194 -21.39 25.51 7.47
N GLY A 195 -21.94 24.36 7.87
CA GLY A 195 -22.27 24.05 9.25
C GLY A 195 -23.27 24.99 9.92
N GLU A 196 -23.27 24.99 11.25
CA GLU A 196 -24.17 25.84 12.05
C GLU A 196 -23.65 27.27 12.17
N ASP A 197 -22.33 27.47 12.07
CA ASP A 197 -21.71 28.78 12.18
C ASP A 197 -21.79 29.60 10.87
N GLY A 198 -22.09 28.93 9.75
CA GLY A 198 -22.19 29.52 8.41
C GLY A 198 -20.84 30.01 7.88
N LYS A 199 -19.74 29.46 8.37
CA LYS A 199 -18.37 29.83 8.05
C LYS A 199 -17.69 28.73 7.24
N THR A 200 -16.63 29.14 6.54
CA THR A 200 -15.76 28.25 5.80
C THR A 200 -14.33 28.67 6.10
N TYR A 201 -13.49 27.71 6.50
CA TYR A 201 -12.10 27.98 6.80
C TYR A 201 -11.29 28.25 5.52
N VAL A 202 -10.55 29.36 5.51
CA VAL A 202 -9.75 29.82 4.38
C VAL A 202 -8.30 30.09 4.80
N ASN A 203 -7.36 29.57 4.02
CA ASN A 203 -5.93 29.73 4.25
C ASN A 203 -5.47 31.18 4.00
N THR A 204 -4.46 31.59 4.76
CA THR A 204 -3.73 32.84 4.53
C THR A 204 -3.28 32.99 3.07
N GLY A 205 -3.40 34.21 2.53
CA GLY A 205 -3.01 34.53 1.15
C GLY A 205 -4.10 34.31 0.10
N THR A 206 -5.24 33.77 0.47
CA THR A 206 -6.44 33.72 -0.39
C THR A 206 -7.10 35.09 -0.48
N THR A 207 -7.38 35.59 -1.69
CA THR A 207 -7.78 36.99 -1.90
C THR A 207 -9.27 37.18 -2.19
N LYS A 208 -10.01 36.11 -2.57
CA LYS A 208 -11.41 36.22 -3.01
C LYS A 208 -12.39 36.84 -2.01
N TRP A 209 -12.15 36.68 -0.71
CA TRP A 209 -13.04 37.19 0.34
C TRP A 209 -12.49 38.39 1.11
N GLY A 210 -11.47 39.07 0.55
CA GLY A 210 -11.09 40.42 0.96
C GLY A 210 -10.50 40.55 2.38
N SER A 211 -9.89 39.48 2.90
CA SER A 211 -9.25 39.48 4.22
C SER A 211 -7.74 39.72 4.10
N GLU A 212 -7.20 40.57 4.99
CA GLU A 212 -5.75 40.71 5.23
C GLU A 212 -5.29 39.94 6.48
N ALA A 213 -6.21 39.22 7.14
CA ALA A 213 -5.84 38.34 8.25
C ALA A 213 -4.99 37.17 7.74
N ALA A 214 -4.37 36.45 8.67
CA ALA A 214 -3.82 35.12 8.37
C ALA A 214 -4.97 34.17 7.99
N ASP A 215 -4.93 32.91 8.41
CA ASP A 215 -6.08 32.03 8.21
C ASP A 215 -7.36 32.64 8.81
N PHE A 216 -8.48 32.54 8.10
CA PHE A 216 -9.72 33.25 8.44
C PHE A 216 -10.98 32.47 8.05
N ASP A 217 -12.09 32.83 8.70
CA ASP A 217 -13.41 32.29 8.39
C ASP A 217 -14.17 33.19 7.41
N ALA A 218 -14.37 32.70 6.19
CA ALA A 218 -15.21 33.35 5.19
C ALA A 218 -16.69 33.00 5.39
N THR A 219 -17.60 33.90 4.99
CA THR A 219 -19.04 33.59 4.95
C THR A 219 -19.44 33.28 3.52
N ILE A 220 -19.26 32.02 3.12
CA ILE A 220 -19.56 31.54 1.77
C ILE A 220 -20.99 30.98 1.70
N GLY A 221 -21.41 30.28 2.77
CA GLY A 221 -22.72 29.64 2.88
C GLY A 221 -22.82 28.33 2.10
N ASP A 222 -23.97 27.64 2.26
CA ASP A 222 -24.25 26.37 1.62
C ASP A 222 -24.22 26.47 0.09
N GLN A 223 -23.74 25.42 -0.57
CA GLN A 223 -23.67 25.33 -2.02
C GLN A 223 -24.16 23.97 -2.53
N THR A 224 -24.72 23.98 -3.74
CA THR A 224 -24.97 22.77 -4.52
C THR A 224 -24.32 22.96 -5.88
N SER A 225 -23.50 22.00 -6.27
CA SER A 225 -22.78 22.00 -7.54
C SER A 225 -22.67 20.58 -8.11
N THR A 226 -21.74 20.36 -9.03
CA THR A 226 -21.52 19.06 -9.66
C THR A 226 -20.11 18.57 -9.38
N TRP A 227 -19.92 17.25 -9.40
CA TRP A 227 -18.62 16.62 -9.32
C TRP A 227 -18.48 15.46 -10.31
N SER A 228 -17.24 15.08 -10.59
CA SER A 228 -16.90 13.85 -11.31
C SER A 228 -15.58 13.24 -10.87
N PHE A 229 -15.46 11.93 -11.05
CA PHE A 229 -14.19 11.23 -11.18
C PHE A 229 -13.60 11.54 -12.55
N GLU A 230 -12.34 11.97 -12.52
CA GLU A 230 -11.54 12.26 -13.71
C GLU A 230 -10.16 11.65 -13.56
N VAL A 231 -9.52 11.31 -14.67
CA VAL A 231 -8.15 10.78 -14.67
C VAL A 231 -7.23 11.85 -15.25
N TYR A 232 -6.22 12.25 -14.49
CA TYR A 232 -5.23 13.24 -14.92
C TYR A 232 -3.81 12.70 -14.80
N ASP A 233 -2.89 13.34 -15.53
CA ASP A 233 -1.47 13.15 -15.30
C ASP A 233 -1.08 13.79 -13.96
N TRP A 234 -0.42 13.01 -13.13
CA TRP A 234 0.21 13.43 -11.90
C TRP A 234 1.70 13.19 -12.01
N GLU A 235 2.49 14.16 -11.57
CA GLU A 235 3.95 14.08 -11.60
C GLU A 235 4.47 14.15 -10.16
N ASP A 236 5.13 13.07 -9.75
CA ASP A 236 5.69 12.92 -8.41
C ASP A 236 6.86 13.90 -8.13
N ALA A 237 7.40 13.85 -6.92
CA ALA A 237 8.52 14.71 -6.51
C ALA A 237 9.82 14.47 -7.32
N ASP A 238 9.95 13.30 -7.97
CA ASP A 238 11.11 12.92 -8.80
C ASP A 238 10.90 13.24 -10.29
N GLY A 239 9.73 13.79 -10.66
CA GLY A 239 9.37 14.14 -12.04
C GLY A 239 8.81 12.98 -12.87
N ASN A 240 8.44 11.85 -12.25
CA ASN A 240 7.79 10.76 -12.97
C ASN A 240 6.30 11.04 -13.14
N ILE A 241 5.80 10.89 -14.36
CA ILE A 241 4.41 11.12 -14.70
C ILE A 241 3.63 9.80 -14.68
N THR A 242 2.55 9.75 -13.91
CA THR A 242 1.60 8.63 -13.84
C THR A 242 0.17 9.14 -13.98
N LYS A 243 -0.76 8.28 -14.41
CA LYS A 243 -2.19 8.60 -14.41
C LYS A 243 -2.76 8.35 -13.01
N GLN A 244 -3.49 9.32 -12.47
CA GLN A 244 -4.14 9.22 -11.16
C GLN A 244 -5.62 9.61 -11.28
N THR A 245 -6.45 9.04 -10.41
CA THR A 245 -7.88 9.37 -10.31
C THR A 245 -8.08 10.56 -9.37
N TYR A 246 -8.95 11.48 -9.77
CA TYR A 246 -9.25 12.71 -9.07
C TYR A 246 -10.75 12.86 -8.84
N ILE A 247 -11.12 13.55 -7.77
CA ILE A 247 -12.42 14.21 -7.62
C ILE A 247 -12.27 15.62 -8.19
N GLN A 248 -13.03 15.91 -9.24
CA GLN A 248 -13.16 17.24 -9.82
C GLN A 248 -14.51 17.82 -9.43
N LEU A 249 -14.51 18.93 -8.69
CA LEU A 249 -15.73 19.72 -8.47
C LEU A 249 -15.88 20.75 -9.58
N ALA A 250 -17.10 21.26 -9.77
CA ALA A 250 -17.32 22.41 -10.64
C ALA A 250 -16.51 23.64 -10.17
N ASP A 251 -16.11 24.49 -11.10
CA ASP A 251 -15.38 25.72 -10.80
C ASP A 251 -16.13 26.59 -9.78
N ASN A 252 -15.40 27.24 -8.87
CA ASN A 252 -15.95 28.08 -7.80
C ASN A 252 -16.87 27.33 -6.83
N THR A 253 -16.53 26.07 -6.52
CA THR A 253 -17.22 25.26 -5.51
C THR A 253 -16.48 25.31 -4.18
N ALA A 254 -17.21 25.53 -3.10
CA ALA A 254 -16.70 25.52 -1.74
C ALA A 254 -16.33 24.10 -1.26
N PHE A 255 -15.31 24.06 -0.40
CA PHE A 255 -14.80 22.86 0.24
C PHE A 255 -14.47 23.20 1.71
N PRO A 256 -14.53 22.25 2.66
CA PRO A 256 -14.36 22.54 4.08
C PRO A 256 -13.09 23.32 4.46
N TYR A 257 -12.04 23.18 3.66
CA TYR A 257 -10.84 24.00 3.77
C TYR A 257 -10.43 24.52 2.39
N ILE A 258 -10.50 25.85 2.22
CA ILE A 258 -10.05 26.54 1.00
C ILE A 258 -8.60 27.00 1.16
N SER A 259 -7.67 26.28 0.52
CA SER A 259 -6.24 26.48 0.65
C SER A 259 -5.67 27.62 -0.22
N SER A 260 -6.36 27.98 -1.30
CA SER A 260 -5.96 29.07 -2.20
C SER A 260 -7.10 29.50 -3.13
N ASP A 261 -6.96 30.67 -3.77
CA ASP A 261 -7.88 31.12 -4.81
C ASP A 261 -7.96 30.10 -5.97
N ALA A 262 -6.81 29.54 -6.37
CA ALA A 262 -6.73 28.56 -7.45
C ALA A 262 -7.47 27.25 -7.13
N GLN A 263 -7.49 26.83 -5.85
CA GLN A 263 -8.23 25.66 -5.45
C GLN A 263 -9.73 25.90 -5.59
N TYR A 264 -10.22 27.04 -5.10
CA TYR A 264 -11.64 27.37 -5.23
C TYR A 264 -12.05 27.54 -6.70
N GLU A 265 -11.22 28.19 -7.51
CA GLU A 265 -11.50 28.41 -8.94
C GLU A 265 -11.55 27.13 -9.74
N ASN A 266 -10.69 26.15 -9.41
CA ASN A 266 -10.69 24.85 -10.06
C ASN A 266 -10.39 23.73 -9.04
N PRO A 267 -11.43 23.26 -8.31
CA PRO A 267 -11.23 22.32 -7.22
C PRO A 267 -11.00 20.91 -7.75
N LYS A 268 -9.73 20.52 -7.83
CA LYS A 268 -9.27 19.25 -8.38
C LYS A 268 -8.42 18.49 -7.36
N PHE A 269 -8.97 17.43 -6.81
CA PHE A 269 -8.38 16.70 -5.69
C PHE A 269 -7.95 15.29 -6.10
N ARG A 270 -6.65 15.00 -6.00
CA ARG A 270 -6.11 13.66 -6.21
C ARG A 270 -6.59 12.75 -5.08
N ILE A 271 -7.00 11.53 -5.42
CA ILE A 271 -7.41 10.53 -4.44
C ILE A 271 -6.20 9.69 -4.05
N GLU A 272 -5.75 9.81 -2.80
CA GLU A 272 -4.69 8.96 -2.24
C GLU A 272 -5.26 7.68 -1.63
N SER A 273 -6.46 7.78 -1.06
CA SER A 273 -7.17 6.65 -0.47
C SER A 273 -8.67 6.93 -0.48
N LEU A 274 -9.46 5.89 -0.78
CA LEU A 274 -10.91 5.95 -0.73
C LEU A 274 -11.47 4.62 -0.20
N THR A 275 -12.16 4.72 0.93
CA THR A 275 -12.93 3.65 1.58
C THR A 275 -14.34 4.16 1.90
N ALA A 276 -15.22 3.30 2.42
CA ALA A 276 -16.56 3.72 2.85
C ALA A 276 -16.55 4.64 4.09
N LYS A 277 -15.45 4.64 4.86
CA LYS A 277 -15.31 5.41 6.11
C LYS A 277 -14.42 6.64 5.97
N LYS A 278 -13.38 6.56 5.12
CA LYS A 278 -12.29 7.53 5.02
C LYS A 278 -11.92 7.84 3.57
N MET A 279 -11.67 9.12 3.30
CA MET A 279 -11.05 9.59 2.06
C MET A 279 -9.84 10.46 2.39
N VAL A 280 -8.75 10.25 1.64
CA VAL A 280 -7.54 11.07 1.70
C VAL A 280 -7.38 11.74 0.34
N LEU A 281 -7.41 13.06 0.35
CA LEU A 281 -7.39 13.91 -0.82
C LEU A 281 -6.16 14.82 -0.80
N VAL A 282 -5.61 15.09 -1.97
CA VAL A 282 -4.53 16.07 -2.15
C VAL A 282 -4.88 17.05 -3.25
N TYR A 283 -4.81 18.35 -2.95
CA TYR A 283 -4.85 19.40 -3.96
C TYR A 283 -3.42 19.83 -4.31
N ASP A 284 -2.97 19.52 -5.52
CA ASP A 284 -1.70 19.98 -6.06
C ASP A 284 -1.89 21.36 -6.71
N ALA A 285 -1.20 22.39 -6.21
CA ALA A 285 -1.26 23.72 -6.79
C ALA A 285 -0.76 23.69 -8.26
N PRO A 286 -1.44 24.36 -9.21
CA PRO A 286 -1.08 24.30 -10.63
C PRO A 286 0.34 24.79 -10.94
N ASP A 287 0.87 25.70 -10.13
CA ASP A 287 2.24 26.22 -10.23
C ASP A 287 3.30 25.29 -9.60
N ARG A 288 2.87 24.14 -9.07
CA ARG A 288 3.68 23.16 -8.33
C ARG A 288 4.40 23.75 -7.12
N SER A 289 3.91 24.86 -6.56
CA SER A 289 4.52 25.48 -5.39
C SER A 289 4.24 24.69 -4.10
N ILE A 290 3.10 24.01 -4.02
CA ILE A 290 2.61 23.37 -2.80
C ILE A 290 1.58 22.28 -3.11
N ALA A 291 1.58 21.22 -2.29
CA ALA A 291 0.51 20.23 -2.21
C ALA A 291 -0.20 20.38 -0.86
N TRP A 292 -1.54 20.36 -0.88
CA TRP A 292 -2.39 20.48 0.30
C TRP A 292 -3.12 19.17 0.56
N ARG A 293 -3.03 18.65 1.78
CA ARG A 293 -3.63 17.39 2.19
C ARG A 293 -4.93 17.61 2.96
N PHE A 294 -5.91 16.75 2.70
CA PHE A 294 -7.18 16.69 3.43
C PHE A 294 -7.57 15.24 3.72
N ILE A 295 -7.90 14.94 4.97
CA ILE A 295 -8.50 13.67 5.37
C ILE A 295 -9.92 13.94 5.82
N LEU A 296 -10.87 13.24 5.22
CA LEU A 296 -12.28 13.30 5.58
C LEU A 296 -12.77 11.92 5.99
N ILE A 297 -13.70 11.93 6.93
CA ILE A 297 -14.41 10.74 7.40
C ILE A 297 -15.92 10.91 7.24
N ASN A 298 -16.60 9.78 7.11
CA ASN A 298 -18.06 9.73 7.18
C ASN A 298 -18.52 9.26 8.58
N GLY A 299 -19.43 10.03 9.18
CA GLY A 299 -19.91 9.80 10.55
C GLY A 299 -18.97 10.30 11.64
N GLU A 300 -19.03 9.67 12.82
CA GLU A 300 -18.21 10.09 13.96
C GLU A 300 -16.74 9.68 13.80
N ASN A 301 -15.86 10.43 14.47
CA ASN A 301 -14.49 9.95 14.69
C ASN A 301 -14.60 8.60 15.40
N GLU A 302 -13.75 7.66 15.03
CA GLU A 302 -13.56 6.47 15.86
C GLU A 302 -13.22 6.97 17.28
N SER A 303 -13.96 6.51 18.29
CA SER A 303 -13.59 6.87 19.65
C SER A 303 -12.20 6.28 19.93
N GLU A 304 -11.43 6.86 20.84
CA GLU A 304 -10.17 6.19 21.25
C GLU A 304 -10.44 4.81 21.89
N ASN A 305 -11.69 4.55 22.30
CA ASN A 305 -12.14 3.22 22.73
C ASN A 305 -12.48 2.28 21.54
N ASP A 306 -12.64 2.82 20.34
CA ASP A 306 -12.93 2.11 19.08
C ASP A 306 -11.72 2.03 18.13
N LYS A 307 -10.64 2.81 18.37
CA LYS A 307 -9.32 2.38 17.88
C LYS A 307 -9.19 0.93 18.33
N PRO A 308 -8.83 -0.01 17.44
CA PRO A 308 -8.48 -1.34 17.90
C PRO A 308 -7.46 -1.12 19.00
N LYS A 309 -7.84 -1.37 20.27
CA LYS A 309 -6.86 -1.46 21.34
C LYS A 309 -5.84 -2.42 20.78
N ASP A 310 -4.58 -2.02 20.70
CA ASP A 310 -3.55 -2.94 20.25
C ASP A 310 -3.75 -4.20 21.08
N VAL A 311 -4.24 -5.25 20.42
CA VAL A 311 -4.43 -6.53 21.08
C VAL A 311 -3.05 -7.14 20.99
N MET A 312 -2.55 -7.65 22.11
CA MET A 312 -1.39 -8.52 22.10
C MET A 312 -1.65 -9.67 21.12
N ASP A 313 -1.11 -9.55 19.91
CA ASP A 313 -1.33 -10.50 18.81
C ASP A 313 -0.08 -11.32 18.47
N TRP A 314 1.05 -11.00 19.09
CA TRP A 314 2.29 -11.77 18.96
C TRP A 314 2.45 -12.76 20.11
N ASP A 315 2.71 -14.01 19.76
CA ASP A 315 2.98 -15.07 20.74
C ASP A 315 4.36 -14.86 21.37
N TYR A 316 4.39 -14.30 22.59
CA TYR A 316 5.62 -14.15 23.39
C TYR A 316 6.41 -15.46 23.49
N ALA A 317 5.72 -16.61 23.53
CA ALA A 317 6.35 -17.91 23.69
C ALA A 317 7.05 -18.43 22.42
N SER A 318 6.84 -17.78 21.28
CA SER A 318 7.44 -18.09 19.97
C SER A 318 8.95 -18.31 20.09
N SER A 319 9.45 -19.33 19.41
CA SER A 319 10.88 -19.59 19.28
C SER A 319 11.63 -18.50 18.49
N ALA A 320 10.92 -17.64 17.77
CA ALA A 320 11.52 -16.52 17.04
C ALA A 320 11.83 -15.31 17.94
N ASN A 321 11.24 -15.25 19.15
CA ASN A 321 11.52 -14.19 20.11
C ASN A 321 12.94 -14.33 20.69
N LEU A 322 13.88 -13.53 20.17
CA LEU A 322 15.25 -13.46 20.65
C LEU A 322 15.35 -12.90 22.08
N TRP A 323 14.39 -12.05 22.50
CA TRP A 323 14.39 -11.47 23.84
C TRP A 323 14.06 -12.48 24.93
N LYS A 324 13.32 -13.55 24.60
CA LYS A 324 13.01 -14.64 25.54
C LYS A 324 14.27 -15.22 26.18
N ALA A 325 15.38 -15.28 25.43
CA ALA A 325 16.66 -15.75 25.95
C ALA A 325 17.25 -14.83 27.04
N VAL A 326 16.96 -13.53 26.98
CA VAL A 326 17.31 -12.55 28.02
C VAL A 326 16.46 -12.80 29.27
N ASP A 327 15.16 -12.96 29.10
CA ASP A 327 14.22 -13.20 30.20
C ASP A 327 14.50 -14.52 30.94
N GLU A 328 14.89 -15.57 30.20
CA GLU A 328 15.30 -16.88 30.75
C GLU A 328 16.72 -16.88 31.34
N GLY A 329 17.48 -15.79 31.18
CA GLY A 329 18.86 -15.67 31.65
C GLY A 329 19.87 -16.51 30.88
N THR A 330 19.52 -16.98 29.68
CA THR A 330 20.44 -17.72 28.79
C THR A 330 21.32 -16.78 27.96
N VAL A 331 20.86 -15.55 27.73
CA VAL A 331 21.65 -14.40 27.27
C VAL A 331 21.89 -13.47 28.44
N ALA A 332 23.15 -13.10 28.68
CA ALA A 332 23.49 -12.20 29.78
C ALA A 332 22.88 -10.80 29.57
N SER A 333 22.33 -10.25 30.65
CA SER A 333 21.84 -8.88 30.72
C SER A 333 22.17 -8.18 32.04
N GLU A 334 22.12 -6.85 32.02
CA GLU A 334 22.33 -5.99 33.18
C GLU A 334 21.34 -4.83 33.14
N MET A 335 20.69 -4.53 34.27
CA MET A 335 19.82 -3.36 34.41
C MET A 335 20.65 -2.16 34.88
N GLY A 336 20.53 -1.02 34.21
CA GLY A 336 21.16 0.24 34.60
C GLY A 336 20.15 1.38 34.71
N TYR A 337 20.52 2.40 35.48
CA TYR A 337 19.64 3.53 35.75
C TYR A 337 20.40 4.83 36.01
N TYR A 338 19.82 5.94 35.55
CA TYR A 338 20.25 7.29 35.85
C TYR A 338 19.01 8.17 36.04
N PHE A 339 18.66 8.43 37.30
CA PHE A 339 17.61 9.36 37.67
C PHE A 339 18.23 10.66 38.16
N ALA A 340 17.71 11.80 37.73
CA ALA A 340 18.23 13.11 38.07
C ALA A 340 17.12 14.13 38.31
N ASP A 341 17.42 15.14 39.13
CA ASP A 341 16.53 16.29 39.36
C ASP A 341 16.60 17.28 38.19
N ASP A 342 15.83 18.37 38.26
CA ASP A 342 15.82 19.44 37.25
C ASP A 342 17.20 20.09 37.03
N SER A 343 18.13 19.94 37.97
CA SER A 343 19.52 20.43 37.88
C SER A 343 20.49 19.38 37.35
N TRP A 344 20.00 18.23 36.89
CA TRP A 344 20.80 17.07 36.47
C TRP A 344 21.63 16.44 37.59
N SER A 345 21.27 16.67 38.85
CA SER A 345 21.93 16.01 39.98
C SER A 345 21.35 14.61 40.17
N PRO A 346 22.18 13.56 40.31
CA PRO A 346 21.69 12.20 40.50
C PRO A 346 20.81 12.04 41.75
N ILE A 347 19.71 11.31 41.60
CA ILE A 347 18.76 10.96 42.66
C ILE A 347 18.94 9.49 43.03
N SER A 348 18.78 9.16 44.32
CA SER A 348 18.79 7.78 44.80
C SER A 348 17.57 7.01 44.28
N TYR A 349 17.80 5.80 43.80
CA TYR A 349 16.77 4.94 43.24
C TYR A 349 16.71 3.59 43.97
N ALA A 350 15.50 3.07 44.18
CA ALA A 350 15.29 1.71 44.68
C ALA A 350 15.18 0.79 43.47
N GLU A 351 16.17 -0.08 43.29
CA GLU A 351 16.42 -0.93 42.12
C GLU A 351 15.17 -1.52 41.44
N ALA A 352 15.24 -1.69 40.11
CA ALA A 352 14.24 -2.41 39.35
C ALA A 352 14.35 -3.93 39.62
N THR A 353 13.24 -4.64 39.47
CA THR A 353 13.21 -6.10 39.60
C THR A 353 12.86 -6.75 38.26
N HIS A 354 13.41 -7.95 38.03
CA HIS A 354 13.13 -8.76 36.84
C HIS A 354 12.71 -10.16 37.27
N LYS A 355 11.55 -10.62 36.79
CA LYS A 355 11.02 -11.95 37.06
C LYS A 355 10.24 -12.47 35.85
N GLY A 356 10.79 -13.49 35.19
CA GLY A 356 10.17 -14.03 33.98
C GLY A 356 10.24 -12.99 32.86
N ASP A 357 9.10 -12.68 32.26
CA ASP A 357 8.96 -11.69 31.20
C ASP A 357 8.76 -10.25 31.71
N ALA A 358 8.65 -10.05 33.03
CA ALA A 358 8.28 -8.77 33.62
C ALA A 358 9.46 -8.06 34.32
N TYR A 359 9.62 -6.78 34.00
CA TYR A 359 10.49 -5.82 34.66
C TYR A 359 9.62 -4.80 35.41
N GLU A 360 9.81 -4.66 36.71
CA GLU A 360 9.01 -3.76 37.55
C GLU A 360 9.89 -2.72 38.23
N LEU A 361 9.44 -1.47 38.22
CA LEU A 361 10.21 -0.34 38.72
C LEU A 361 9.26 0.74 39.29
N THR A 362 9.69 1.45 40.34
CA THR A 362 8.90 2.55 40.95
C THR A 362 9.66 3.86 40.83
N LEU A 363 9.11 4.87 40.15
CA LEU A 363 9.84 6.12 39.91
C LEU A 363 10.21 6.86 41.21
N PRO A 364 11.44 7.38 41.33
CA PRO A 364 11.90 8.03 42.56
C PRO A 364 11.26 9.42 42.72
N GLU A 365 11.24 9.88 43.97
CA GLU A 365 10.89 11.26 44.30
C GLU A 365 11.90 12.26 43.71
N GLY A 366 11.42 13.44 43.31
CA GLY A 366 12.27 14.55 42.85
C GLY A 366 12.77 14.46 41.40
N LEU A 367 12.27 13.49 40.62
CA LEU A 367 12.59 13.34 39.19
C LEU A 367 12.34 14.65 38.41
N GLY A 368 13.32 15.07 37.62
CA GLY A 368 13.23 16.27 36.79
C GLY A 368 12.28 16.14 35.60
N GLY A 369 11.86 17.29 35.06
CA GLY A 369 10.86 17.39 33.99
C GLY A 369 11.36 17.23 32.56
N SER A 370 12.68 17.14 32.34
CA SER A 370 13.29 17.09 31.00
C SER A 370 13.56 15.67 30.53
N GLN A 371 13.52 15.47 29.22
CA GLN A 371 13.96 14.22 28.60
C GLN A 371 15.39 13.84 29.04
N TRP A 372 15.60 12.56 29.27
CA TRP A 372 16.81 11.89 29.75
C TRP A 372 17.15 12.09 31.23
N GLN A 373 16.25 12.67 32.02
CA GLN A 373 16.42 12.76 33.48
C GLN A 373 15.93 11.50 34.23
N GLY A 374 15.21 10.58 33.59
CA GLY A 374 14.65 9.38 34.23
C GLY A 374 15.01 8.10 33.51
N GLN A 375 16.30 7.82 33.33
CA GLN A 375 16.77 6.72 32.50
C GLN A 375 16.74 5.38 33.23
N TYR A 376 16.13 4.39 32.61
CA TYR A 376 16.22 2.97 32.95
C TYR A 376 16.58 2.20 31.68
N HIS A 377 17.52 1.26 31.75
CA HIS A 377 17.90 0.47 30.58
C HIS A 377 18.25 -0.97 30.92
N ILE A 378 18.07 -1.83 29.92
CA ILE A 378 18.41 -3.25 29.94
C ILE A 378 19.51 -3.45 28.89
N ASP A 379 20.72 -3.71 29.36
CA ASP A 379 21.88 -4.03 28.53
C ASP A 379 21.89 -5.52 28.27
N THR A 380 21.99 -5.94 27.01
CA THR A 380 21.98 -7.37 26.66
C THR A 380 23.22 -7.76 25.85
N LYS A 381 23.43 -9.07 25.69
CA LYS A 381 24.36 -9.64 24.69
C LYS A 381 23.67 -10.11 23.42
N LEU A 382 22.44 -9.68 23.17
CA LEU A 382 21.79 -9.89 21.87
C LEU A 382 22.55 -9.13 20.78
N THR A 383 22.73 -9.74 19.63
CA THR A 383 23.37 -9.12 18.47
C THR A 383 22.34 -8.85 17.38
N ALA A 384 22.57 -7.85 16.54
CA ALA A 384 21.78 -7.63 15.34
C ALA A 384 22.66 -7.29 14.13
N SER A 385 22.22 -7.73 12.96
CA SER A 385 22.90 -7.54 11.68
C SER A 385 22.28 -6.37 10.92
N ALA A 386 23.09 -5.42 10.46
CA ALA A 386 22.62 -4.30 9.64
C ALA A 386 22.11 -4.72 8.25
N SER A 387 22.44 -5.93 7.80
CA SER A 387 21.89 -6.49 6.56
C SER A 387 20.49 -7.10 6.72
N LYS A 388 19.94 -7.11 7.94
CA LYS A 388 18.62 -7.68 8.25
C LYS A 388 17.69 -6.58 8.78
N THR A 389 16.40 -6.83 8.63
CA THR A 389 15.33 -6.07 9.29
C THR A 389 14.87 -6.80 10.55
N TYR A 390 14.29 -6.07 11.49
CA TYR A 390 13.85 -6.59 12.79
C TYR A 390 12.44 -6.12 13.14
N ASN A 391 11.77 -6.89 13.96
CA ASN A 391 10.45 -6.59 14.50
C ASN A 391 10.58 -6.49 16.02
N PHE A 392 9.89 -5.53 16.63
CA PHE A 392 9.94 -5.25 18.06
C PHE A 392 8.55 -5.03 18.62
N TYR A 393 8.32 -5.55 19.82
CA TYR A 393 7.08 -5.37 20.54
C TYR A 393 7.36 -5.33 22.06
N LEU A 394 6.63 -4.52 22.83
CA LEU A 394 6.54 -4.63 24.29
C LEU A 394 5.18 -4.16 24.81
N VAL A 395 4.88 -4.52 26.05
CA VAL A 395 3.77 -3.98 26.85
C VAL A 395 4.35 -3.16 28.01
N MET A 396 3.80 -1.98 28.24
CA MET A 396 4.05 -1.17 29.43
C MET A 396 2.72 -0.89 30.16
N GLU A 397 2.66 -1.22 31.43
CA GLU A 397 1.54 -0.90 32.32
C GLU A 397 2.03 0.09 33.38
N SER A 398 1.21 1.09 33.71
CA SER A 398 1.48 2.06 34.77
C SER A 398 0.23 2.27 35.63
N ASP A 399 0.41 2.58 36.91
CA ASP A 399 -0.68 2.98 37.81
C ASP A 399 -1.03 4.49 37.72
N GLN A 400 -0.17 5.26 37.05
CA GLN A 400 -0.32 6.70 36.83
C GLN A 400 0.01 7.07 35.39
N ASP A 401 -0.52 8.20 34.92
CA ASP A 401 -0.18 8.73 33.60
C ASP A 401 1.30 9.13 33.55
N LEU A 402 2.00 8.67 32.51
CA LEU A 402 3.41 8.97 32.25
C LEU A 402 3.49 9.82 30.98
N PRO A 403 3.62 11.15 31.08
CA PRO A 403 3.76 12.01 29.91
C PRO A 403 5.13 11.85 29.28
N GLY A 404 5.16 11.56 27.98
CA GLY A 404 6.34 11.58 27.14
C GLY A 404 7.44 10.60 27.55
N VAL A 405 7.08 9.34 27.81
CA VAL A 405 8.06 8.27 27.98
C VAL A 405 8.86 8.09 26.68
N THR A 406 10.18 8.16 26.77
CA THR A 406 11.05 7.86 25.61
C THR A 406 11.36 6.37 25.60
N PHE A 407 11.15 5.73 24.45
CA PHE A 407 11.53 4.34 24.19
C PHE A 407 12.67 4.33 23.19
N LYS A 408 13.77 3.65 23.52
CA LYS A 408 14.92 3.55 22.62
C LYS A 408 15.52 2.15 22.60
N LEU A 409 15.51 1.50 21.45
CA LEU A 409 16.16 0.20 21.23
C LEU A 409 17.41 0.45 20.37
N THR A 410 18.58 0.26 20.95
CA THR A 410 19.84 0.73 20.38
C THR A 410 20.98 -0.26 20.52
N ASP A 411 22.09 -0.02 19.83
CA ASP A 411 23.32 -0.74 20.06
C ASP A 411 24.02 -0.29 21.35
N ALA A 412 25.07 -1.01 21.77
CA ALA A 412 25.84 -0.60 22.96
C ALA A 412 26.55 0.76 22.84
N GLY A 413 26.76 1.26 21.61
CA GLY A 413 27.32 2.58 21.32
C GLY A 413 26.33 3.74 21.44
N ASP A 414 25.03 3.44 21.57
CA ASP A 414 23.91 4.38 21.70
C ASP A 414 23.62 5.28 20.46
N SER A 415 24.47 5.21 19.43
CA SER A 415 24.31 6.00 18.19
C SER A 415 23.58 5.25 17.09
N ASN A 416 23.60 3.91 17.12
CA ASN A 416 23.04 3.06 16.08
C ASN A 416 21.78 2.34 16.57
N PHE A 417 20.64 3.01 16.48
CA PHE A 417 19.37 2.54 17.03
C PHE A 417 18.36 2.05 15.99
N PHE A 418 17.46 1.19 16.45
CA PHE A 418 16.24 0.78 15.76
C PHE A 418 15.08 1.72 16.03
N ILE A 419 14.92 2.14 17.29
CA ILE A 419 13.81 2.93 17.80
C ILE A 419 14.38 4.05 18.65
N GLU A 420 13.88 5.27 18.48
CA GLU A 420 14.04 6.41 19.41
C GLU A 420 12.80 7.29 19.26
N GLU A 421 11.82 7.08 20.14
CA GLU A 421 10.51 7.73 20.05
C GLU A 421 9.97 8.09 21.44
N ARG A 422 9.02 9.02 21.49
CA ARG A 422 8.44 9.55 22.72
C ARG A 422 6.92 9.42 22.67
N ASN A 423 6.33 8.72 23.64
CA ASN A 423 4.88 8.47 23.71
C ASN A 423 4.35 8.71 25.13
N ASP A 424 3.10 9.13 25.23
CA ASP A 424 2.38 9.16 26.51
C ASP A 424 1.89 7.75 26.87
N VAL A 425 1.94 7.39 28.14
CA VAL A 425 1.41 6.12 28.67
C VAL A 425 0.33 6.45 29.69
N GLU A 426 -0.92 6.05 29.40
CA GLU A 426 -2.07 6.28 30.29
C GLU A 426 -2.05 5.29 31.47
N GLY A 427 -2.32 5.79 32.67
CA GLY A 427 -2.44 4.96 33.87
C GLY A 427 -3.66 4.04 33.81
N GLY A 428 -3.48 2.78 34.23
CA GLY A 428 -4.54 1.78 34.29
C GLY A 428 -4.88 1.11 32.94
N THR A 429 -4.22 1.52 31.86
CA THR A 429 -4.37 0.93 30.52
C THR A 429 -3.02 0.41 30.03
N PRO A 430 -2.91 -0.84 29.57
CA PRO A 430 -1.68 -1.33 28.95
C PRO A 430 -1.34 -0.54 27.68
N PHE A 431 -0.16 0.05 27.63
CA PHE A 431 0.45 0.64 26.44
C PHE A 431 1.23 -0.42 25.67
N ILE A 432 1.12 -0.42 24.35
CA ILE A 432 1.83 -1.34 23.47
C ILE A 432 2.70 -0.56 22.51
N LEU A 433 3.98 -0.93 22.46
CA LEU A 433 4.90 -0.43 21.45
C LEU A 433 5.22 -1.55 20.47
N LYS A 434 4.55 -1.56 19.32
CA LYS A 434 4.76 -2.51 18.22
C LYS A 434 5.38 -1.83 17.00
N ARG A 435 6.47 -2.38 16.48
CA ARG A 435 7.18 -1.88 15.30
C ARG A 435 7.65 -3.05 14.44
N GLU A 436 7.51 -2.92 13.13
CA GLU A 436 7.96 -3.93 12.17
C GLU A 436 8.92 -3.33 11.14
N GLY A 437 9.82 -4.16 10.59
CA GLY A 437 10.74 -3.74 9.53
C GLY A 437 11.83 -2.75 9.96
N LEU A 438 12.17 -2.74 11.25
CA LEU A 438 13.20 -1.89 11.83
C LEU A 438 14.57 -2.20 11.24
N THR A 439 15.37 -1.16 11.02
CA THR A 439 16.78 -1.28 10.59
C THR A 439 17.67 -0.46 11.51
N LEU A 440 18.93 -0.85 11.60
CA LEU A 440 19.95 -0.12 12.33
C LEU A 440 20.27 1.19 11.60
N LYS A 441 20.07 2.32 12.26
CA LYS A 441 20.21 3.68 11.71
C LYS A 441 21.53 3.94 10.98
N GLU A 442 22.66 3.47 11.53
CA GLU A 442 23.99 3.70 10.96
C GLU A 442 24.38 2.66 9.91
N GLY A 443 23.58 1.60 9.71
CA GLY A 443 23.87 0.54 8.76
C GLY A 443 25.09 -0.34 9.13
N ALA A 444 25.48 -0.34 10.41
CA ALA A 444 26.53 -1.20 10.97
C ALA A 444 25.93 -2.25 11.93
N ASP A 445 26.55 -3.44 12.01
CA ASP A 445 26.08 -4.51 12.91
C ASP A 445 26.16 -4.08 14.38
N ALA A 446 25.15 -4.43 15.16
CA ALA A 446 25.12 -4.23 16.60
C ALA A 446 25.67 -5.48 17.31
N SER A 447 26.81 -5.33 17.99
CA SER A 447 27.43 -6.41 18.78
C SER A 447 26.75 -6.69 20.13
N ALA A 448 25.86 -5.79 20.54
CA ALA A 448 25.04 -5.86 21.75
C ALA A 448 23.83 -4.92 21.56
N ILE A 449 22.67 -5.32 22.05
CA ILE A 449 21.43 -4.52 22.05
C ILE A 449 21.13 -4.02 23.45
N ARG A 450 20.67 -2.78 23.54
CA ARG A 450 20.24 -2.08 24.75
C ARG A 450 18.84 -1.52 24.55
N LEU A 451 17.96 -1.73 25.51
CA LEU A 451 16.63 -1.14 25.55
C LEU A 451 16.55 -0.09 26.66
N PHE A 452 16.31 1.16 26.28
CA PHE A 452 16.17 2.32 27.15
C PHE A 452 14.71 2.73 27.29
N PHE A 453 14.41 3.20 28.49
CA PHE A 453 13.22 3.96 28.83
C PHE A 453 13.67 5.25 29.51
N ASP A 454 13.11 6.38 29.13
CA ASP A 454 13.27 7.63 29.87
C ASP A 454 11.92 8.18 30.33
N PHE A 455 11.83 8.42 31.64
CA PHE A 455 10.63 8.84 32.34
C PHE A 455 10.67 10.32 32.77
N GLY A 456 11.58 11.13 32.21
CA GLY A 456 11.65 12.56 32.54
C GLY A 456 10.31 13.28 32.32
N GLY A 457 9.80 13.92 33.38
CA GLY A 457 8.46 14.51 33.43
C GLY A 457 7.35 13.63 34.01
N SER A 458 7.63 12.37 34.32
CA SER A 458 6.67 11.44 34.92
C SER A 458 6.49 11.67 36.42
N PRO A 459 5.29 11.37 36.98
CA PRO A 459 5.01 11.58 38.40
C PRO A 459 5.84 10.66 39.30
N ALA A 460 6.23 11.18 40.46
CA ALA A 460 6.94 10.41 41.47
C ALA A 460 6.08 9.26 42.01
N GLY A 461 6.72 8.14 42.34
CA GLY A 461 6.06 6.96 42.88
C GLY A 461 5.22 6.16 41.89
N ALA A 462 5.19 6.53 40.61
CA ALA A 462 4.52 5.72 39.59
C ALA A 462 5.12 4.31 39.54
N HIS A 463 4.25 3.31 39.60
CA HIS A 463 4.59 1.91 39.51
C HIS A 463 4.46 1.45 38.07
N ILE A 464 5.58 1.02 37.49
CA ILE A 464 5.67 0.66 36.07
C ILE A 464 6.00 -0.82 35.98
N LYS A 465 5.29 -1.52 35.10
CA LYS A 465 5.60 -2.88 34.68
C LYS A 465 5.83 -2.89 33.17
N ILE A 466 6.98 -3.39 32.75
CA ILE A 466 7.32 -3.64 31.35
C ILE A 466 7.32 -5.15 31.16
N SER A 467 6.57 -5.67 30.21
CA SER A 467 6.49 -7.10 29.96
C SER A 467 6.32 -7.44 28.48
N ASN A 468 6.34 -8.74 28.17
CA ASN A 468 6.17 -9.26 26.82
C ASN A 468 7.11 -8.63 25.78
N ILE A 469 8.36 -8.36 26.17
CA ILE A 469 9.33 -7.84 25.20
C ILE A 469 9.59 -8.93 24.16
N TYR A 470 9.36 -8.58 22.90
CA TYR A 470 9.52 -9.46 21.76
C TYR A 470 10.43 -8.78 20.75
N PHE A 471 11.50 -9.47 20.37
CA PHE A 471 12.45 -9.01 19.37
C PHE A 471 12.79 -10.16 18.43
N GLU A 472 12.50 -10.03 17.14
CA GLU A 472 12.83 -11.06 16.15
C GLU A 472 13.53 -10.44 14.93
N GLU A 473 14.29 -11.26 14.21
CA GLU A 473 14.61 -10.95 12.82
C GLU A 473 13.31 -10.94 11.99
N ALA A 474 13.07 -9.85 11.28
CA ALA A 474 11.87 -9.71 10.47
C ALA A 474 11.96 -10.65 9.27
N VAL A 475 10.93 -11.48 9.12
CA VAL A 475 10.73 -12.26 7.90
C VAL A 475 10.15 -11.34 6.84
N SER A 476 10.93 -11.00 5.81
CA SER A 476 10.39 -10.35 4.61
C SER A 476 9.36 -11.26 3.97
N MET A 477 8.11 -10.82 3.90
CA MET A 477 7.02 -11.48 3.20
C MET A 477 6.52 -10.56 2.10
N ASN A 478 7.34 -10.43 1.06
CA ASN A 478 7.00 -9.74 -0.18
C ASN A 478 6.61 -10.76 -1.25
N TYR A 479 5.50 -10.48 -1.94
CA TYR A 479 4.97 -11.33 -3.00
C TYR A 479 5.98 -11.58 -4.12
N ASP A 480 6.77 -10.56 -4.46
CA ASP A 480 7.74 -10.62 -5.56
C ASP A 480 9.08 -11.26 -5.21
N ASP A 481 9.26 -11.70 -3.95
CA ASP A 481 10.48 -12.38 -3.54
C ASP A 481 10.73 -13.63 -4.41
N ALA A 482 11.97 -13.81 -4.86
CA ALA A 482 12.34 -14.91 -5.73
C ALA A 482 12.20 -16.30 -5.07
N ASP A 483 12.05 -16.34 -3.75
CA ASP A 483 11.82 -17.54 -2.95
C ASP A 483 10.34 -17.79 -2.62
N ASN A 484 9.41 -16.96 -3.09
CA ASN A 484 7.98 -17.24 -3.01
C ASN A 484 7.61 -18.41 -3.94
N LEU A 485 7.36 -19.59 -3.36
CA LEU A 485 6.99 -20.79 -4.10
C LEU A 485 5.61 -20.64 -4.74
N TRP A 486 4.70 -19.87 -4.13
CA TRP A 486 3.34 -19.69 -4.66
C TRP A 486 3.32 -18.92 -5.99
N LYS A 487 4.29 -18.03 -6.22
CA LYS A 487 4.40 -17.29 -7.48
C LYS A 487 4.46 -18.21 -8.71
N SER A 488 5.04 -19.41 -8.54
CA SER A 488 5.07 -20.42 -9.60
C SER A 488 3.68 -20.96 -9.97
N VAL A 489 2.72 -20.95 -9.03
CA VAL A 489 1.31 -21.29 -9.24
C VAL A 489 0.61 -20.16 -9.98
N ASP A 490 0.82 -18.92 -9.55
CA ASP A 490 0.21 -17.73 -10.17
C ASP A 490 0.67 -17.55 -11.63
N GLU A 491 1.96 -17.81 -11.91
CA GLU A 491 2.55 -17.82 -13.26
C GLU A 491 2.15 -19.05 -14.10
N GLY A 492 1.48 -20.04 -13.50
CA GLY A 492 1.04 -21.28 -14.17
C GLY A 492 2.14 -22.30 -14.46
N SER A 493 3.35 -22.10 -13.92
CA SER A 493 4.47 -23.04 -14.06
C SER A 493 4.33 -24.27 -13.15
N VAL A 494 3.69 -24.11 -11.99
CA VAL A 494 3.16 -25.20 -11.16
C VAL A 494 1.66 -25.28 -11.40
N LYS A 495 1.16 -26.50 -11.65
CA LYS A 495 -0.26 -26.68 -11.93
C LYS A 495 -1.10 -26.46 -10.68
N SER A 496 -2.25 -25.83 -10.89
CA SER A 496 -3.29 -25.73 -9.90
C SER A 496 -4.67 -26.07 -10.46
N LYS A 497 -5.60 -26.38 -9.56
CA LYS A 497 -7.01 -26.64 -9.87
C LYS A 497 -7.88 -26.06 -8.76
N PHE A 498 -8.98 -25.43 -9.14
CA PHE A 498 -10.00 -24.98 -8.20
C PHE A 498 -11.00 -26.08 -7.89
N GLY A 499 -11.38 -26.20 -6.62
CA GLY A 499 -12.49 -27.01 -6.17
C GLY A 499 -13.50 -26.19 -5.39
N TYR A 500 -14.77 -26.61 -5.48
CA TYR A 500 -15.92 -25.90 -4.92
C TYR A 500 -16.87 -26.89 -4.27
N TRP A 501 -17.35 -26.53 -3.10
CA TRP A 501 -18.51 -27.16 -2.50
C TRP A 501 -19.29 -26.12 -1.70
N PHE A 502 -20.21 -25.46 -2.39
CA PHE A 502 -21.18 -24.56 -1.77
C PHE A 502 -22.45 -25.33 -1.48
N ALA A 503 -23.02 -25.16 -0.30
CA ALA A 503 -24.24 -25.81 0.12
C ALA A 503 -25.22 -24.81 0.73
N ASP A 504 -26.51 -25.09 0.63
CA ASP A 504 -27.55 -24.38 1.37
C ASP A 504 -27.59 -24.81 2.85
N ASP A 505 -28.48 -24.20 3.65
CA ASP A 505 -28.66 -24.56 5.07
C ASP A 505 -29.06 -26.04 5.28
N SER A 506 -29.54 -26.73 4.25
CA SER A 506 -29.87 -28.16 4.27
C SER A 506 -28.70 -29.05 3.81
N TRP A 507 -27.50 -28.48 3.63
CA TRP A 507 -26.31 -29.15 3.11
C TRP A 507 -26.49 -29.74 1.70
N THR A 508 -27.40 -29.16 0.91
CA THR A 508 -27.57 -29.51 -0.50
C THR A 508 -26.65 -28.64 -1.34
N GLN A 509 -25.85 -29.27 -2.21
CA GLN A 509 -24.92 -28.55 -3.07
C GLN A 509 -25.67 -27.59 -4.00
N ILE A 510 -25.22 -26.34 -4.05
CA ILE A 510 -25.77 -25.28 -4.89
C ILE A 510 -24.79 -24.91 -6.02
N PRO A 511 -25.29 -24.38 -7.16
CA PRO A 511 -24.45 -23.90 -8.25
C PRO A 511 -23.58 -22.71 -7.82
N ASN A 512 -22.38 -22.59 -8.39
CA ASN A 512 -21.49 -21.45 -8.19
C ASN A 512 -20.88 -20.98 -9.51
N ASP A 513 -20.45 -19.72 -9.53
CA ASP A 513 -19.63 -19.19 -10.61
C ASP A 513 -18.20 -19.70 -10.50
N GLU A 514 -17.51 -19.83 -11.64
CA GLU A 514 -16.09 -20.18 -11.66
C GLU A 514 -15.24 -19.03 -11.10
N CYS A 515 -14.24 -19.36 -10.29
CA CYS A 515 -13.19 -18.43 -9.87
C CYS A 515 -12.45 -17.89 -11.09
N LYS A 516 -12.27 -16.57 -11.13
CA LYS A 516 -11.39 -15.91 -12.11
C LYS A 516 -10.01 -15.76 -11.49
N HIS A 517 -8.97 -16.05 -12.24
CA HIS A 517 -7.59 -15.90 -11.80
C HIS A 517 -6.85 -14.96 -12.77
N ILE A 518 -6.38 -13.83 -12.26
CA ILE A 518 -5.72 -12.76 -13.03
C ILE A 518 -4.48 -12.32 -12.27
N GLY A 519 -3.30 -12.64 -12.81
CA GLY A 519 -2.03 -12.28 -12.17
C GLY A 519 -1.87 -12.99 -10.83
N ASP A 520 -1.86 -12.22 -9.74
CA ASP A 520 -1.71 -12.69 -8.36
C ASP A 520 -3.05 -12.79 -7.61
N THR A 521 -4.18 -12.59 -8.30
CA THR A 521 -5.50 -12.39 -7.70
C THR A 521 -6.51 -13.44 -8.16
N TYR A 522 -7.20 -14.04 -7.20
CA TYR A 522 -8.30 -14.98 -7.36
C TYR A 522 -9.60 -14.29 -6.97
N GLU A 523 -10.55 -14.16 -7.89
CA GLU A 523 -11.85 -13.52 -7.67
C GLU A 523 -12.98 -14.55 -7.68
N ILE A 524 -13.78 -14.54 -6.63
CA ILE A 524 -14.89 -15.47 -6.41
C ILE A 524 -16.14 -14.65 -6.10
N LYS A 525 -17.28 -15.07 -6.65
CA LYS A 525 -18.58 -14.55 -6.25
C LYS A 525 -19.32 -15.62 -5.45
N LEU A 526 -19.68 -15.32 -4.20
CA LEU A 526 -20.40 -16.26 -3.36
C LEU A 526 -21.81 -16.49 -3.92
N PRO A 527 -22.26 -17.75 -4.07
CA PRO A 527 -23.53 -18.05 -4.72
C PRO A 527 -24.75 -17.64 -3.87
N GLU A 528 -25.86 -17.41 -4.55
CA GLU A 528 -27.16 -17.23 -3.91
C GLU A 528 -27.57 -18.49 -3.13
N GLY A 529 -28.12 -18.30 -1.92
CA GLY A 529 -28.59 -19.40 -1.09
C GLY A 529 -27.51 -20.19 -0.36
N ILE A 530 -26.27 -19.68 -0.29
CA ILE A 530 -25.21 -20.24 0.58
C ILE A 530 -25.70 -20.31 2.05
N GLY A 531 -25.42 -21.43 2.70
CA GLY A 531 -25.82 -21.70 4.07
C GLY A 531 -25.02 -20.93 5.12
N SER A 532 -25.56 -20.92 6.33
CA SER A 532 -25.08 -20.13 7.47
C SER A 532 -24.03 -20.81 8.36
N SER A 533 -23.75 -22.09 8.14
CA SER A 533 -22.85 -22.91 8.97
C SER A 533 -21.47 -23.06 8.35
N GLN A 534 -20.45 -23.22 9.21
CA GLN A 534 -19.10 -23.57 8.78
C GLN A 534 -19.14 -24.84 7.91
N TRP A 535 -18.31 -24.84 6.87
CA TRP A 535 -18.16 -25.84 5.81
C TRP A 535 -19.24 -25.84 4.74
N GLN A 536 -20.18 -24.90 4.73
CA GLN A 536 -21.17 -24.75 3.65
C GLN A 536 -20.68 -23.86 2.50
N GLY A 537 -19.50 -23.24 2.60
CA GLY A 537 -18.99 -22.28 1.62
C GLY A 537 -17.59 -22.62 1.11
N GLN A 538 -17.34 -23.86 0.72
CA GLN A 538 -15.98 -24.35 0.48
C GLN A 538 -15.44 -23.93 -0.89
N PHE A 539 -14.28 -23.28 -0.88
CA PHE A 539 -13.44 -23.03 -2.04
C PHE A 539 -12.01 -23.46 -1.74
N HIS A 540 -11.34 -24.14 -2.66
CA HIS A 540 -9.94 -24.49 -2.47
C HIS A 540 -9.13 -24.45 -3.75
N ILE A 541 -7.84 -24.13 -3.60
CA ILE A 541 -6.82 -24.13 -4.63
C ILE A 541 -5.92 -25.33 -4.37
N ASP A 542 -6.06 -26.36 -5.20
CA ASP A 542 -5.19 -27.54 -5.19
C ASP A 542 -3.97 -27.28 -6.05
N THR A 543 -2.77 -27.49 -5.53
CA THR A 543 -1.51 -27.24 -6.24
C THR A 543 -0.63 -28.48 -6.27
N GLU A 544 0.33 -28.52 -7.21
CA GLU A 544 1.44 -29.49 -7.21
C GLU A 544 2.65 -29.02 -6.38
N LEU A 545 2.51 -27.99 -5.54
CA LEU A 545 3.59 -27.56 -4.63
C LEU A 545 3.84 -28.64 -3.57
N THR A 546 5.10 -28.83 -3.18
CA THR A 546 5.49 -29.77 -2.13
C THR A 546 6.02 -29.01 -0.92
N ALA A 547 5.96 -29.63 0.26
CA ALA A 547 6.60 -29.11 1.47
C ALA A 547 7.24 -30.24 2.28
N SER A 548 8.42 -29.99 2.82
CA SER A 548 9.10 -30.97 3.68
C SER A 548 8.76 -30.74 5.15
N ALA A 549 8.41 -31.79 5.88
CA ALA A 549 8.19 -31.72 7.32
C ALA A 549 9.47 -31.45 8.13
N ALA A 550 10.65 -31.60 7.51
CA ALA A 550 11.92 -31.22 8.13
C ALA A 550 12.20 -29.70 8.09
N LYS A 551 11.33 -28.93 7.44
CA LYS A 551 11.47 -27.48 7.27
C LYS A 551 10.30 -26.73 7.88
N GLN A 552 10.54 -25.45 8.13
CA GLN A 552 9.53 -24.47 8.50
C GLN A 552 9.17 -23.61 7.30
N TYR A 553 7.94 -23.10 7.27
CA TYR A 553 7.42 -22.29 6.17
C TYR A 553 6.76 -21.00 6.68
N ASN A 554 6.93 -19.93 5.91
CA ASN A 554 6.22 -18.68 6.09
C ASN A 554 5.11 -18.59 5.04
N PHE A 555 3.93 -18.17 5.47
CA PHE A 555 2.75 -18.04 4.64
C PHE A 555 2.08 -16.69 4.87
N LYS A 556 1.65 -16.04 3.80
CA LYS A 556 0.89 -14.79 3.89
C LYS A 556 -0.10 -14.70 2.73
N MET A 557 -1.23 -14.05 2.94
CA MET A 557 -2.18 -13.70 1.89
C MET A 557 -2.95 -12.43 2.26
N VAL A 558 -3.66 -11.86 1.28
CA VAL A 558 -4.65 -10.81 1.48
C VAL A 558 -6.01 -11.28 0.99
N VAL A 559 -7.06 -11.07 1.80
CA VAL A 559 -8.46 -11.31 1.45
C VAL A 559 -9.22 -10.00 1.55
N GLU A 560 -9.98 -9.66 0.51
CA GLU A 560 -10.88 -8.50 0.46
C GLU A 560 -12.28 -8.99 0.07
N ALA A 561 -13.31 -8.44 0.71
CA ALA A 561 -14.71 -8.73 0.38
C ALA A 561 -15.52 -7.45 0.33
N ASP A 562 -16.55 -7.38 -0.52
CA ASP A 562 -17.44 -6.20 -0.60
C ASP A 562 -18.61 -6.23 0.41
N ASN A 563 -18.65 -7.25 1.27
CA ASN A 563 -19.56 -7.40 2.40
C ASN A 563 -18.81 -8.03 3.58
N ASP A 564 -19.30 -7.82 4.80
CA ASP A 564 -18.77 -8.48 6.00
C ASP A 564 -18.95 -10.01 5.87
N CYS A 565 -17.86 -10.76 5.98
CA CYS A 565 -17.85 -12.23 5.98
C CYS A 565 -17.44 -12.74 7.38
N PRO A 566 -18.40 -13.11 8.24
CA PRO A 566 -18.08 -13.59 9.58
C PRO A 566 -17.53 -15.02 9.56
N GLY A 567 -16.50 -15.27 10.35
CA GLY A 567 -15.99 -16.60 10.65
C GLY A 567 -15.51 -17.42 9.45
N VAL A 568 -14.91 -16.76 8.46
CA VAL A 568 -14.26 -17.40 7.30
C VAL A 568 -13.14 -18.31 7.78
N THR A 569 -13.16 -19.58 7.35
CA THR A 569 -12.07 -20.50 7.69
C THR A 569 -10.96 -20.39 6.64
N ILE A 570 -9.71 -20.23 7.08
CA ILE A 570 -8.52 -20.30 6.23
C ILE A 570 -7.71 -21.52 6.68
N LYS A 571 -7.42 -22.43 5.75
CA LYS A 571 -6.64 -23.64 6.02
C LYS A 571 -5.60 -23.88 4.93
N LEU A 572 -4.34 -23.97 5.30
CA LEU A 572 -3.24 -24.36 4.43
C LEU A 572 -2.83 -25.79 4.79
N THR A 573 -3.05 -26.74 3.89
CA THR A 573 -2.94 -28.17 4.19
C THR A 573 -2.27 -28.94 3.06
N ASP A 574 -1.88 -30.18 3.35
CA ASP A 574 -1.57 -31.15 2.30
C ASP A 574 -2.83 -31.60 1.54
N ALA A 575 -2.66 -32.28 0.41
CA ALA A 575 -3.79 -32.82 -0.36
C ALA A 575 -4.63 -33.88 0.40
N GLY A 576 -4.08 -34.48 1.47
CA GLY A 576 -4.78 -35.41 2.37
C GLY A 576 -5.71 -34.73 3.37
N ASP A 577 -5.63 -33.40 3.53
CA ASP A 577 -6.46 -32.55 4.41
C ASP A 577 -6.27 -32.77 5.92
N THR A 578 -5.40 -33.70 6.33
CA THR A 578 -5.13 -34.00 7.75
C THR A 578 -3.82 -33.40 8.24
N ASN A 579 -2.86 -33.16 7.34
CA ASN A 579 -1.54 -32.66 7.65
C ASN A 579 -1.42 -31.18 7.24
N PHE A 580 -1.86 -30.29 8.13
CA PHE A 580 -1.97 -28.86 7.86
C PHE A 580 -0.95 -28.00 8.60
N PHE A 581 -0.69 -26.81 8.04
CA PHE A 581 0.05 -25.72 8.66
C PHE A 581 -0.86 -24.86 9.56
N CYS A 582 -2.09 -24.59 9.11
CA CYS A 582 -3.10 -23.87 9.89
C CYS A 582 -4.51 -24.35 9.54
N GLU A 583 -5.45 -24.10 10.45
CA GLU A 583 -6.90 -24.18 10.25
C GLU A 583 -7.54 -23.18 11.23
N GLU A 584 -7.74 -21.95 10.76
CA GLU A 584 -8.11 -20.80 11.62
C GLU A 584 -9.35 -20.09 11.08
N ARG A 585 -10.13 -19.46 11.97
CA ARG A 585 -11.35 -18.71 11.61
C ARG A 585 -11.14 -17.22 11.85
N HIS A 586 -11.55 -16.41 10.87
CA HIS A 586 -11.38 -14.96 10.90
C HIS A 586 -12.62 -14.25 10.37
N ASP A 587 -12.91 -13.08 10.93
CA ASP A 587 -13.90 -12.17 10.36
C ASP A 587 -13.22 -11.31 9.30
N ILE A 588 -13.82 -11.21 8.12
CA ILE A 588 -13.38 -10.32 7.05
C ILE A 588 -14.37 -9.16 6.98
N LYS A 589 -13.86 -7.93 7.08
CA LYS A 589 -14.68 -6.72 7.02
C LYS A 589 -14.84 -6.22 5.60
N ALA A 590 -16.03 -5.69 5.31
CA ALA A 590 -16.35 -5.15 4.00
C ALA A 590 -15.39 -4.04 3.62
N ASP A 591 -14.89 -4.08 2.38
CA ASP A 591 -14.01 -3.09 1.76
C ASP A 591 -12.69 -2.83 2.51
N GLU A 592 -12.27 -3.75 3.39
CA GLU A 592 -11.02 -3.69 4.14
C GLU A 592 -10.13 -4.91 3.81
N PRO A 593 -8.84 -4.70 3.49
CA PRO A 593 -7.92 -5.81 3.24
C PRO A 593 -7.58 -6.54 4.54
N PHE A 594 -8.04 -7.77 4.65
CA PHE A 594 -7.64 -8.69 5.71
C PHE A 594 -6.33 -9.40 5.32
N THR A 595 -5.29 -9.26 6.13
CA THR A 595 -4.02 -9.96 5.93
C THR A 595 -3.91 -11.15 6.89
N PHE A 596 -3.77 -12.35 6.34
CA PHE A 596 -3.45 -13.54 7.12
C PHE A 596 -1.95 -13.84 7.01
N THR A 597 -1.30 -14.19 8.12
CA THR A 597 0.14 -14.43 8.19
C THR A 597 0.45 -15.59 9.14
N LEU A 598 1.27 -16.53 8.68
CA LEU A 598 1.92 -17.55 9.48
C LEU A 598 3.42 -17.43 9.32
N LYS A 599 4.16 -17.51 10.43
CA LYS A 599 5.62 -17.53 10.44
C LYS A 599 6.11 -18.85 11.01
N ASN A 600 7.18 -19.39 10.42
CA ASN A 600 7.87 -20.59 10.87
C ASN A 600 6.95 -21.81 11.10
N ALA A 601 5.87 -21.94 10.32
CA ALA A 601 4.88 -22.98 10.46
C ALA A 601 5.43 -24.34 10.02
N THR A 602 5.01 -25.40 10.71
CA THR A 602 5.37 -26.79 10.41
C THR A 602 4.14 -27.62 10.10
N LEU A 603 4.30 -28.66 9.30
CA LEU A 603 3.27 -29.66 9.04
C LEU A 603 2.92 -30.42 10.32
N LYS A 604 1.64 -30.40 10.70
CA LYS A 604 1.12 -30.97 11.96
C LYS A 604 1.48 -32.44 12.20
N GLU A 605 1.43 -33.29 11.18
CA GLU A 605 1.70 -34.72 11.32
C GLU A 605 3.20 -35.06 11.22
N GLY A 606 4.06 -34.09 10.89
CA GLY A 606 5.50 -34.32 10.74
C GLY A 606 5.88 -35.19 9.54
N ALA A 607 4.98 -35.34 8.55
CA ALA A 607 5.23 -36.02 7.28
C ALA A 607 5.29 -35.00 6.13
N ASP A 608 6.12 -35.27 5.10
CA ASP A 608 6.22 -34.40 3.92
C ASP A 608 4.87 -34.32 3.18
N ALA A 609 4.51 -33.12 2.71
CA ALA A 609 3.35 -32.90 1.86
C ALA A 609 3.76 -33.03 0.38
N SER A 610 3.17 -33.99 -0.33
CA SER A 610 3.40 -34.18 -1.77
C SER A 610 2.63 -33.21 -2.67
N ALA A 611 1.69 -32.47 -2.09
CA ALA A 611 0.85 -31.47 -2.74
C ALA A 611 0.30 -30.52 -1.67
N ILE A 612 0.26 -29.22 -1.94
CA ILE A 612 -0.32 -28.20 -1.05
C ILE A 612 -1.70 -27.77 -1.56
N ARG A 613 -2.64 -27.64 -0.63
CA ARG A 613 -4.00 -27.15 -0.82
C ARG A 613 -4.22 -25.94 0.07
N LEU A 614 -4.72 -24.86 -0.52
CA LEU A 614 -5.22 -23.70 0.23
C LEU A 614 -6.75 -23.70 0.21
N PHE A 615 -7.34 -23.71 1.40
CA PHE A 615 -8.77 -23.84 1.62
C PHE A 615 -9.35 -22.57 2.23
N PHE A 616 -10.55 -22.23 1.77
CA PHE A 616 -11.41 -21.22 2.31
C PHE A 616 -12.80 -21.80 2.56
N ASP A 617 -13.41 -21.46 3.68
CA ASP A 617 -14.83 -21.71 3.92
C ASP A 617 -15.56 -20.41 4.26
N PHE A 618 -16.53 -20.04 3.44
CA PHE A 618 -17.32 -18.81 3.53
C PHE A 618 -18.73 -19.04 4.11
N GLY A 619 -18.99 -20.20 4.74
CA GLY A 619 -20.29 -20.46 5.36
C GLY A 619 -20.66 -19.38 6.38
N GLY A 620 -21.87 -18.82 6.28
CA GLY A 620 -22.28 -17.66 7.08
C GLY A 620 -22.05 -16.30 6.44
N SER A 621 -21.35 -16.24 5.30
CA SER A 621 -21.14 -14.99 4.56
C SER A 621 -22.38 -14.60 3.73
N PRO A 622 -22.63 -13.30 3.49
CA PRO A 622 -23.73 -12.85 2.64
C PRO A 622 -23.62 -13.39 1.20
N ALA A 623 -24.76 -13.79 0.63
CA ALA A 623 -24.85 -14.19 -0.77
C ALA A 623 -24.48 -13.04 -1.73
N GLY A 624 -23.91 -13.38 -2.89
CA GLY A 624 -23.55 -12.42 -3.92
C GLY A 624 -22.27 -11.62 -3.63
N THR A 625 -21.66 -11.79 -2.46
CA THR A 625 -20.40 -11.16 -2.05
C THR A 625 -19.30 -11.46 -3.07
N ASN A 626 -18.59 -10.41 -3.49
CA ASN A 626 -17.38 -10.56 -4.30
C ASN A 626 -16.17 -10.61 -3.36
N VAL A 627 -15.42 -11.71 -3.44
CA VAL A 627 -14.22 -11.96 -2.65
C VAL A 627 -13.01 -11.95 -3.57
N LYS A 628 -11.95 -11.25 -3.16
CA LYS A 628 -10.63 -11.27 -3.79
C LYS A 628 -9.62 -11.88 -2.82
N ILE A 629 -8.86 -12.85 -3.30
CA ILE A 629 -7.74 -13.45 -2.57
C ILE A 629 -6.50 -13.14 -3.38
N SER A 630 -5.51 -12.49 -2.79
CA SER A 630 -4.34 -12.01 -3.52
C SER A 630 -3.05 -12.09 -2.70
N LYS A 631 -1.93 -11.81 -3.36
CA LYS A 631 -0.61 -11.66 -2.74
C LYS A 631 -0.24 -12.87 -1.86
N ILE A 632 -0.52 -14.07 -2.37
CA ILE A 632 -0.23 -15.30 -1.66
C ILE A 632 1.27 -15.53 -1.69
N ILE A 633 1.83 -15.75 -0.50
CA ILE A 633 3.24 -16.04 -0.28
C ILE A 633 3.31 -17.36 0.43
N PHE A 634 4.06 -18.30 -0.13
CA PHE A 634 4.40 -19.54 0.54
C PHE A 634 5.88 -19.81 0.31
N LYS A 635 6.70 -19.79 1.36
CA LYS A 635 8.14 -19.98 1.23
C LYS A 635 8.76 -20.65 2.44
N GLU A 636 9.90 -21.29 2.23
CA GLU A 636 10.71 -21.85 3.31
C GLU A 636 11.20 -20.74 4.25
N ALA A 637 11.14 -20.96 5.56
CA ALA A 637 11.80 -20.12 6.54
C ALA A 637 13.32 -20.30 6.45
N LYS A 638 14.08 -19.21 6.68
CA LYS A 638 15.54 -19.15 6.54
C LYS A 638 16.24 -19.23 7.88
#